data_AF-R6QFG6-F1
#
_entry.id   AF-R6QFG6-F1
#
_cell.length_a   1.000
_cell.length_b   1.000
_cell.length_c   1.000
_cell.angle_alpha   90.00
_cell.angle_beta   90.00
_cell.angle_gamma   90.00
#
_symmetry.space_group_name_H-M   'P 1'
#
loop_
_entity.id
_entity.type
_entity.pdbx_description
1 polymer ?
#
loop_
_entity_poly.entity_id
_entity_poly.type
_entity_poly.pdbx_seq_one_letter_code
_entity_poly.pdbx_strand_id
1 'polypeptide(L)'
;MPINREFRVKLGYKNAEKLKDHFKGKDIIDVNWNKIELYNSRIKDIFQELNTVVHESIRYANLTAFNLKIDNAYKILRENNIIPRLNNNGRPPENVYYNWIRGYAVCEFFSKALSIMFDIPEGSIKTIGNDKLTDIKTFSKSATADLEIKLENKTIRLEIQSGFAGKNDIKRHKVEEAKRVLLSDGIYSYIVHFDLYNGTAAIIDISFLSDDNINWVHRKEFESKVVFSIPPESFKWAITDEPTNYKNIIC
;
A
#
# COMPACT_ATOMS: atom_id res chain seq x y z
N MET A 1 36.04 14.55 7.67
CA MET A 1 36.19 15.17 9.00
C MET A 1 35.45 14.33 10.03
N PRO A 2 36.06 13.97 11.17
CA PRO A 2 35.34 13.29 12.25
C PRO A 2 34.31 14.25 12.87
N ILE A 3 33.07 13.77 13.03
CA ILE A 3 31.94 14.58 13.49
C ILE A 3 32.06 14.81 15.00
N ASN A 4 32.48 16.00 15.44
CA ASN A 4 32.71 16.34 16.85
C ASN A 4 31.46 16.09 17.72
N ARG A 5 31.48 14.99 18.49
CA ARG A 5 30.37 14.54 19.35
C ARG A 5 30.17 15.46 20.55
N GLU A 6 31.26 15.98 21.12
CA GLU A 6 31.20 16.86 22.28
C GLU A 6 30.46 18.16 21.97
N PHE A 7 30.71 18.75 20.80
CA PHE A 7 29.98 19.94 20.35
C PHE A 7 28.46 19.70 20.27
N ARG A 8 28.02 18.59 19.66
CA ARG A 8 26.59 18.26 19.56
C ARG A 8 25.96 18.05 20.93
N VAL A 9 26.66 17.37 21.83
CA VAL A 9 26.18 17.13 23.19
C VAL A 9 26.06 18.45 23.97
N LYS A 10 27.01 19.39 23.80
CA LYS A 10 26.91 20.75 24.37
C LYS A 10 25.70 21.53 23.85
N LEU A 11 25.30 21.30 22.60
CA LEU A 11 24.05 21.83 22.04
C LEU A 11 22.78 21.10 22.52
N GLY A 12 22.91 20.05 23.34
CA GLY A 12 21.78 19.25 23.85
C GLY A 12 21.41 18.03 23.00
N TYR A 13 22.16 17.72 21.95
CA TYR A 13 21.82 16.65 21.00
C TYR A 13 22.82 15.49 21.04
N LYS A 14 22.36 14.31 21.47
CA LYS A 14 23.15 13.07 21.44
C LYS A 14 23.15 12.38 20.06
N ASN A 15 22.17 12.67 19.22
CA ASN A 15 21.99 12.09 17.89
C ASN A 15 22.28 13.15 16.81
N ALA A 16 23.17 12.82 15.87
CA ALA A 16 23.57 13.75 14.81
C ALA A 16 22.41 14.10 13.85
N GLU A 17 21.52 13.16 13.58
CA GLU A 17 20.35 13.40 12.73
C GLU A 17 19.34 14.32 13.39
N LYS A 18 19.04 14.11 14.69
CA LYS A 18 18.17 15.03 15.44
C LYS A 18 18.67 16.48 15.45
N LEU A 19 20.00 16.67 15.54
CA LEU A 19 20.58 18.01 15.45
C LEU A 19 20.45 18.59 14.03
N LYS A 20 20.64 17.78 12.98
CA LYS A 20 20.41 18.23 11.59
C LYS A 20 18.96 18.59 11.37
N ASP A 21 18.03 17.80 11.89
CA ASP A 21 16.60 18.04 11.76
C ASP A 21 16.23 19.36 12.43
N HIS A 22 16.71 19.58 13.66
CA HIS A 22 16.53 20.85 14.37
C HIS A 22 17.07 22.05 13.58
N PHE A 23 18.30 21.98 13.09
CA PHE A 23 18.89 23.06 12.28
C PHE A 23 18.16 23.30 10.95
N LYS A 24 17.50 22.26 10.40
CA LYS A 24 16.71 22.37 9.17
C LYS A 24 15.23 22.66 9.44
N GLY A 25 14.82 22.82 10.71
CA GLY A 25 13.42 22.97 11.12
C GLY A 25 12.54 21.77 10.80
N LYS A 26 13.12 20.59 10.55
CA LYS A 26 12.38 19.35 10.20
C LYS A 26 11.68 18.70 11.41
N ASP A 27 12.06 19.10 12.61
CA ASP A 27 11.44 18.71 13.88
C ASP A 27 10.12 19.46 14.14
N ILE A 28 9.87 20.57 13.44
CA ILE A 28 8.59 21.29 13.46
C ILE A 28 7.59 20.53 12.60
N ILE A 29 6.56 19.98 13.23
CA ILE A 29 5.48 19.27 12.56
C ILE A 29 4.23 20.15 12.61
N ASP A 30 3.91 20.75 11.47
CA ASP A 30 2.65 21.48 11.27
C ASP A 30 1.80 20.73 10.25
N VAL A 31 0.61 20.30 10.68
CA VAL A 31 -0.30 19.51 9.85
C VAL A 31 -1.35 20.41 9.23
N ASN A 32 -1.40 20.46 7.90
CA ASN A 32 -2.44 21.16 7.16
C ASN A 32 -3.72 20.32 7.10
N TRP A 33 -4.56 20.46 8.13
CA TRP A 33 -5.82 19.74 8.25
C TRP A 33 -6.80 20.03 7.11
N ASN A 34 -6.86 21.26 6.62
CA ASN A 34 -7.72 21.60 5.47
C ASN A 34 -7.34 20.80 4.22
N LYS A 35 -6.03 20.62 3.98
CA LYS A 35 -5.54 19.79 2.87
C LYS A 35 -5.92 18.32 3.05
N ILE A 36 -5.91 17.80 4.27
CA ILE A 36 -6.35 16.43 4.58
C ILE A 36 -7.84 16.25 4.28
N GLU A 37 -8.69 17.21 4.66
CA GLU A 37 -10.12 17.15 4.35
C GLU A 37 -10.35 17.15 2.82
N LEU A 38 -9.63 17.99 2.08
CA LEU A 38 -9.67 17.99 0.61
C LEU A 38 -9.23 16.65 0.02
N TYR A 39 -8.22 16.01 0.60
CA TYR A 39 -7.78 14.68 0.21
C TYR A 39 -8.83 13.59 0.47
N ASN A 40 -9.52 13.64 1.61
CA ASN A 40 -10.60 12.71 1.91
C ASN A 40 -11.75 12.86 0.91
N SER A 41 -12.18 14.09 0.63
CA SER A 41 -13.20 14.35 -0.40
C SER A 41 -12.75 13.84 -1.76
N ARG A 42 -11.51 14.15 -2.18
CA ARG A 42 -10.97 13.68 -3.46
C ARG A 42 -10.96 12.16 -3.59
N ILE A 43 -10.66 11.41 -2.53
CA ILE A 43 -10.70 9.94 -2.57
C ILE A 43 -12.13 9.46 -2.81
N LYS A 44 -13.10 10.00 -2.06
CA LYS A 44 -14.51 9.64 -2.25
C LYS A 44 -14.97 9.95 -3.68
N ASP A 45 -14.57 11.10 -4.24
CA ASP A 45 -14.89 11.46 -5.63
C ASP A 45 -14.29 10.46 -6.63
N ILE A 46 -13.00 10.11 -6.48
CA ILE A 46 -12.32 9.13 -7.35
C ILE A 46 -13.06 7.78 -7.34
N PHE A 47 -13.43 7.29 -6.15
CA PHE A 47 -14.12 6.00 -6.06
C PHE A 47 -15.60 6.07 -6.46
N GLN A 48 -16.22 7.24 -6.35
CA GLN A 48 -17.54 7.51 -6.93
C GLN A 48 -17.50 7.41 -8.45
N GLU A 49 -16.50 8.01 -9.09
CA GLU A 49 -16.27 7.92 -10.53
C GLU A 49 -15.93 6.47 -10.94
N LEU A 50 -15.02 5.82 -10.22
CA LEU A 50 -14.61 4.44 -10.47
C LEU A 50 -15.80 3.47 -10.43
N ASN A 51 -16.70 3.64 -9.46
CA ASN A 51 -17.90 2.80 -9.31
C ASN A 51 -18.86 2.88 -10.51
N THR A 52 -18.74 3.90 -11.37
CA THR A 52 -19.55 4.00 -12.60
C THR A 52 -18.98 3.21 -13.77
N VAL A 53 -17.68 2.91 -13.74
CA VAL A 53 -16.97 2.30 -14.88
C VAL A 53 -16.60 0.83 -14.64
N VAL A 54 -16.35 0.42 -13.39
CA VAL A 54 -16.04 -0.98 -13.07
C VAL A 54 -17.20 -1.92 -13.39
N HIS A 55 -16.95 -3.23 -13.51
CA HIS A 55 -17.99 -4.23 -13.73
C HIS A 55 -19.05 -4.22 -12.60
N GLU A 56 -20.32 -4.44 -12.94
CA GLU A 56 -21.43 -4.38 -11.99
C GLU A 56 -21.30 -5.37 -10.81
N SER A 57 -20.66 -6.52 -11.04
CA SER A 57 -20.44 -7.52 -9.99
C SER A 57 -19.57 -7.01 -8.84
N ILE A 58 -18.75 -5.97 -9.04
CA ILE A 58 -17.90 -5.37 -7.99
C ILE A 58 -18.34 -3.96 -7.57
N ARG A 59 -19.41 -3.43 -8.16
CA ARG A 59 -19.93 -2.11 -7.78
C ARG A 59 -20.53 -2.14 -6.38
N TYR A 60 -20.38 -1.02 -5.71
CA TYR A 60 -21.18 -0.67 -4.54
C TYR A 60 -22.54 -0.16 -5.01
N ALA A 61 -23.62 -0.82 -4.57
CA ALA A 61 -24.99 -0.35 -4.81
C ALA A 61 -25.22 1.03 -4.16
N ASN A 62 -24.59 1.26 -3.00
CA ASN A 62 -24.57 2.54 -2.32
C ASN A 62 -23.18 2.78 -1.71
N LEU A 63 -22.50 3.83 -2.16
CA LEU A 63 -21.16 4.20 -1.69
C LEU A 63 -21.14 4.80 -0.29
N THR A 64 -22.29 5.01 0.36
CA THR A 64 -22.36 5.48 1.75
C THR A 64 -21.51 4.59 2.67
N ALA A 65 -21.70 3.26 2.60
CA ALA A 65 -20.94 2.32 3.42
C ALA A 65 -19.42 2.39 3.15
N PHE A 66 -19.03 2.56 1.89
CA PHE A 66 -17.62 2.74 1.50
C PHE A 66 -17.06 4.06 2.05
N ASN A 67 -17.78 5.17 1.89
CA ASN A 67 -17.36 6.48 2.38
C ASN A 67 -17.21 6.50 3.90
N LEU A 68 -18.08 5.80 4.65
CA LEU A 68 -17.95 5.64 6.10
C LEU A 68 -16.64 4.92 6.47
N LYS A 69 -16.14 3.97 5.68
CA LYS A 69 -14.84 3.33 5.95
C LYS A 69 -13.69 4.33 5.87
N ILE A 70 -13.73 5.25 4.89
CA ILE A 70 -12.73 6.32 4.75
C ILE A 70 -12.82 7.30 5.92
N ASP A 71 -14.04 7.70 6.29
CA ASP A 71 -14.27 8.62 7.40
C ASP A 71 -13.83 8.03 8.75
N ASN A 72 -14.14 6.76 8.98
CA ASN A 72 -13.72 6.05 10.19
C ASN A 72 -12.20 5.90 10.25
N ALA A 73 -11.54 5.56 9.14
CA ALA A 73 -10.09 5.49 9.06
C ALA A 73 -9.44 6.83 9.42
N TYR A 74 -9.93 7.91 8.82
CA TYR A 74 -9.48 9.26 9.13
C TYR A 74 -9.66 9.61 10.61
N LYS A 75 -10.86 9.37 11.15
CA LYS A 75 -11.20 9.63 12.55
C LYS A 75 -10.25 8.90 13.50
N ILE A 76 -10.07 7.60 13.30
CA ILE A 76 -9.19 6.76 14.13
C ILE A 76 -7.76 7.30 14.11
N LEU A 77 -7.21 7.61 12.92
CA LEU A 77 -5.84 8.11 12.79
C LEU A 77 -5.67 9.50 13.44
N ARG A 78 -6.69 10.36 13.34
CA ARG A 78 -6.67 11.70 13.93
C ARG A 78 -6.77 11.63 15.46
N GLU A 79 -7.72 10.89 16.00
CA GLU A 79 -7.95 10.76 17.45
C GLU A 79 -6.75 10.13 18.18
N ASN A 80 -6.01 9.25 17.49
CA ASN A 80 -4.81 8.62 18.05
C ASN A 80 -3.51 9.36 17.71
N ASN A 81 -3.58 10.58 17.14
CA ASN A 81 -2.43 11.40 16.81
C ASN A 81 -1.40 10.68 15.92
N ILE A 82 -1.88 9.86 14.97
CA ILE A 82 -1.03 9.11 14.05
C ILE A 82 -0.57 9.99 12.89
N ILE A 83 -1.46 10.82 12.34
CA ILE A 83 -1.18 11.64 11.16
C ILE A 83 0.10 12.48 11.33
N PRO A 84 0.31 13.25 12.41
CA PRO A 84 1.55 14.04 12.56
C PRO A 84 2.81 13.18 12.68
N ARG A 85 2.68 11.90 13.05
CA ARG A 85 3.80 10.96 13.21
C ARG A 85 4.10 10.20 11.92
N LEU A 86 3.27 10.34 10.89
CA LEU A 86 3.52 9.75 9.58
C LEU A 86 4.76 10.41 8.97
N ASN A 87 5.87 9.68 8.99
CA ASN A 87 7.11 10.12 8.38
C ASN A 87 7.43 9.28 7.14
N ASN A 88 8.00 9.94 6.14
CA ASN A 88 8.65 9.27 5.02
C ASN A 88 9.71 10.21 4.43
N ASN A 89 10.93 10.15 4.95
CA ASN A 89 12.10 10.85 4.40
C ASN A 89 11.89 12.34 4.11
N GLY A 90 11.24 13.07 5.03
CA GLY A 90 10.99 14.50 4.90
C GLY A 90 9.77 14.90 4.06
N ARG A 91 8.94 13.93 3.63
CA ARG A 91 7.63 14.24 3.04
C ARG A 91 6.68 14.81 4.10
N PRO A 92 5.86 15.81 3.75
CA PRO A 92 4.81 16.31 4.64
C PRO A 92 3.85 15.21 5.08
N PRO A 93 3.41 15.19 6.35
CA PRO A 93 2.53 14.13 6.87
C PRO A 93 1.23 13.94 6.08
N GLU A 94 0.65 15.01 5.51
CA GLU A 94 -0.58 14.95 4.70
C GLU A 94 -0.37 14.15 3.42
N ASN A 95 0.83 14.27 2.82
CA ASN A 95 1.16 13.51 1.62
C ASN A 95 1.40 12.03 1.96
N VAL A 96 1.96 11.74 3.15
CA VAL A 96 2.15 10.36 3.61
C VAL A 96 0.79 9.73 3.93
N TYR A 97 -0.10 10.48 4.59
CA TYR A 97 -1.49 10.15 4.83
C TYR A 97 -2.21 9.86 3.52
N TYR A 98 -2.18 10.79 2.56
CA TYR A 98 -2.89 10.63 1.29
C TYR A 98 -2.46 9.39 0.51
N ASN A 99 -1.17 9.07 0.52
CA ASN A 99 -0.69 7.82 -0.07
C ASN A 99 -1.25 6.59 0.65
N TRP A 100 -1.31 6.62 1.98
CA TRP A 100 -1.80 5.52 2.79
C TRP A 100 -3.31 5.32 2.61
N ILE A 101 -4.12 6.38 2.77
CA ILE A 101 -5.58 6.28 2.70
C ILE A 101 -6.05 5.90 1.29
N ARG A 102 -5.29 6.25 0.23
CA ARG A 102 -5.55 5.74 -1.13
C ARG A 102 -5.35 4.24 -1.24
N GLY A 103 -4.26 3.70 -0.71
CA GLY A 103 -4.03 2.25 -0.68
C GLY A 103 -5.12 1.53 0.11
N TYR A 104 -5.45 2.03 1.30
CA TYR A 104 -6.57 1.54 2.10
C TYR A 104 -7.90 1.54 1.31
N ALA A 105 -8.21 2.64 0.64
CA ALA A 105 -9.43 2.75 -0.17
C ALA A 105 -9.47 1.73 -1.31
N VAL A 106 -8.34 1.44 -1.97
CA VAL A 106 -8.25 0.40 -3.00
C VAL A 106 -8.53 -0.98 -2.40
N CYS A 107 -7.90 -1.31 -1.27
CA CYS A 107 -8.15 -2.58 -0.57
C CYS A 107 -9.63 -2.75 -0.22
N GLU A 108 -10.25 -1.71 0.33
CA GLU A 108 -11.66 -1.74 0.72
C GLU A 108 -12.61 -1.80 -0.50
N PHE A 109 -12.27 -1.12 -1.60
CA PHE A 109 -13.13 -1.07 -2.77
C PHE A 109 -13.12 -2.40 -3.54
N PHE A 110 -11.95 -3.00 -3.71
CA PHE A 110 -11.77 -4.22 -4.49
C PHE A 110 -11.88 -5.52 -3.67
N SER A 111 -12.30 -5.48 -2.40
CA SER A 111 -12.51 -6.68 -1.58
C SER A 111 -13.43 -7.70 -2.25
N LYS A 112 -14.51 -7.21 -2.88
CA LYS A 112 -15.47 -8.03 -3.63
C LYS A 112 -14.86 -8.66 -4.87
N ALA A 113 -14.01 -7.92 -5.59
CA ALA A 113 -13.25 -8.48 -6.72
C ALA A 113 -12.34 -9.61 -6.26
N LEU A 114 -11.59 -9.42 -5.16
CA LEU A 114 -10.72 -10.45 -4.60
C LEU A 114 -11.51 -11.70 -4.18
N SER A 115 -12.66 -11.52 -3.53
CA SER A 115 -13.55 -12.62 -3.16
C SER A 115 -13.99 -13.45 -4.36
N ILE A 116 -14.39 -12.80 -5.46
CA ILE A 116 -14.79 -13.47 -6.71
C ILE A 116 -13.58 -14.17 -7.35
N MET A 117 -12.46 -13.46 -7.52
CA MET A 117 -11.27 -14.00 -8.21
C MET A 117 -10.69 -15.22 -7.50
N PHE A 118 -10.64 -15.17 -6.17
CA PHE A 118 -10.07 -16.24 -5.36
C PHE A 118 -11.10 -17.30 -4.96
N ASP A 119 -12.38 -17.13 -5.33
CA ASP A 119 -13.48 -18.02 -4.97
C ASP A 119 -13.57 -18.29 -3.45
N ILE A 120 -13.55 -17.20 -2.68
CA ILE A 120 -13.60 -17.23 -1.22
C ILE A 120 -14.62 -16.20 -0.70
N PRO A 121 -15.25 -16.43 0.47
CA PRO A 121 -16.11 -15.42 1.09
C PRO A 121 -15.34 -14.13 1.43
N GLU A 122 -15.91 -12.95 1.20
CA GLU A 122 -15.28 -11.65 1.55
C GLU A 122 -14.83 -11.60 3.02
N GLY A 123 -15.65 -12.11 3.95
CA GLY A 123 -15.34 -12.13 5.39
C GLY A 123 -14.18 -13.07 5.78
N SER A 124 -13.68 -13.90 4.85
CA SER A 124 -12.51 -14.75 5.08
C SER A 124 -11.18 -14.06 4.76
N ILE A 125 -11.22 -12.90 4.11
CA ILE A 125 -10.04 -12.09 3.79
C ILE A 125 -9.61 -11.34 5.04
N LYS A 126 -8.44 -11.68 5.58
CA LYS A 126 -7.92 -11.10 6.82
C LYS A 126 -6.96 -9.97 6.51
N THR A 127 -7.16 -8.80 7.11
CA THR A 127 -6.13 -7.75 7.12
C THR A 127 -4.98 -8.18 8.04
N ILE A 128 -3.75 -8.21 7.55
CA ILE A 128 -2.54 -8.62 8.30
C ILE A 128 -1.46 -7.55 8.42
N GLY A 129 -1.55 -6.44 7.67
CA GLY A 129 -0.60 -5.31 7.75
C GLY A 129 -0.49 -4.69 9.16
N ASN A 130 0.70 -4.17 9.50
CA ASN A 130 0.92 -3.51 10.81
C ASN A 130 0.29 -2.12 10.90
N ASP A 131 -0.32 -1.63 9.83
CA ASP A 131 -1.07 -0.38 9.73
C ASP A 131 -2.58 -0.61 9.87
N LYS A 132 -2.98 -1.73 10.48
CA LYS A 132 -4.36 -1.99 10.86
C LYS A 132 -4.90 -0.92 11.80
N LEU A 133 -6.10 -0.46 11.48
CA LEU A 133 -6.86 0.46 12.34
C LEU A 133 -7.37 -0.19 13.63
N THR A 134 -7.38 -1.53 13.69
CA THR A 134 -7.79 -2.30 14.87
C THR A 134 -6.72 -2.38 15.96
N ASP A 135 -5.45 -2.13 15.64
CA ASP A 135 -4.36 -2.04 16.61
C ASP A 135 -3.48 -0.81 16.37
N ILE A 136 -3.99 0.32 16.87
CA ILE A 136 -3.32 1.62 16.70
C ILE A 136 -2.00 1.71 17.45
N LYS A 137 -1.79 0.91 18.50
CA LYS A 137 -0.53 0.94 19.26
C LYS A 137 0.64 0.44 18.43
N THR A 138 0.40 -0.51 17.52
CA THR A 138 1.41 -1.06 16.60
C THR A 138 1.42 -0.41 15.22
N PHE A 139 0.56 0.60 14.99
CA PHE A 139 0.39 1.23 13.68
C PHE A 139 1.73 1.69 13.12
N SER A 140 2.19 1.00 12.08
CA SER A 140 3.45 1.29 11.43
C SER A 140 3.42 0.77 9.99
N LYS A 141 4.16 1.46 9.11
CA LYS A 141 4.39 0.93 7.76
C LYS A 141 5.35 -0.25 7.88
N SER A 142 4.84 -1.45 7.63
CA SER A 142 5.63 -2.68 7.61
C SER A 142 5.87 -3.20 6.20
N ALA A 143 6.87 -4.08 6.06
CA ALA A 143 7.04 -4.86 4.84
C ALA A 143 5.95 -5.95 4.69
N THR A 144 5.27 -6.31 5.78
CA THR A 144 4.13 -7.23 5.82
C THR A 144 3.10 -6.88 4.75
N ALA A 145 2.54 -7.91 4.11
CA ALA A 145 1.44 -7.78 3.16
C ALA A 145 0.17 -7.22 3.81
N ASP A 146 -0.73 -6.71 2.99
CA ASP A 146 -1.97 -6.08 3.45
C ASP A 146 -2.98 -7.13 3.92
N LEU A 147 -3.15 -8.21 3.15
CA LEU A 147 -4.20 -9.21 3.34
C LEU A 147 -3.64 -10.64 3.41
N GLU A 148 -4.40 -11.54 4.01
CA GLU A 148 -4.15 -12.98 4.06
C GLU A 148 -5.45 -13.73 3.76
N ILE A 149 -5.35 -14.73 2.89
CA ILE A 149 -6.44 -15.61 2.49
C ILE A 149 -6.02 -17.07 2.66
N LYS A 150 -7.01 -17.94 2.80
CA LYS A 150 -6.82 -19.40 2.77
C LYS A 150 -7.45 -19.95 1.50
N LEU A 151 -6.66 -20.62 0.68
CA LEU A 151 -7.11 -21.33 -0.52
C LEU A 151 -6.78 -22.80 -0.36
N GLU A 152 -7.80 -23.65 -0.29
CA GLU A 152 -7.64 -25.09 -0.09
C GLU A 152 -6.72 -25.36 1.12
N ASN A 153 -5.53 -25.93 0.88
CA ASN A 153 -4.51 -26.25 1.89
C ASN A 153 -3.36 -25.22 1.95
N LYS A 154 -3.51 -24.05 1.32
CA LYS A 154 -2.49 -23.00 1.23
C LYS A 154 -2.93 -21.73 1.94
N THR A 155 -1.99 -21.08 2.60
CA THR A 155 -2.14 -19.71 3.07
C THR A 155 -1.40 -18.79 2.10
N ILE A 156 -2.07 -17.74 1.67
CA ILE A 156 -1.54 -16.77 0.70
C ILE A 156 -1.69 -15.38 1.29
N ARG A 157 -0.59 -14.63 1.28
CA ARG A 157 -0.57 -13.20 1.58
C ARG A 157 -0.73 -12.40 0.30
N LEU A 158 -1.63 -11.43 0.31
CA LEU A 158 -1.86 -10.52 -0.82
C LEU A 158 -1.32 -9.15 -0.44
N GLU A 159 -0.33 -8.69 -1.19
CA GLU A 159 0.13 -7.31 -1.17
C GLU A 159 -0.64 -6.54 -2.24
N ILE A 160 -1.42 -5.55 -1.83
CA ILE A 160 -2.23 -4.75 -2.70
C ILE A 160 -1.44 -3.53 -3.15
N GLN A 161 -1.30 -3.37 -4.46
CA GLN A 161 -0.69 -2.20 -5.07
C GLN A 161 -1.67 -1.50 -5.99
N SER A 162 -1.49 -0.19 -6.13
CA SER A 162 -2.35 0.64 -6.95
C SER A 162 -1.53 1.63 -7.76
N GLY A 163 -1.60 1.51 -9.09
CA GLY A 163 -1.07 2.46 -10.04
C GLY A 163 -2.10 3.56 -10.33
N PHE A 164 -1.78 4.81 -9.99
CA PHE A 164 -2.62 5.97 -10.33
C PHE A 164 -2.07 6.81 -11.48
N ALA A 165 -0.89 6.47 -12.00
CA ALA A 165 -0.15 7.25 -12.99
C ALA A 165 0.64 6.38 -13.99
N GLY A 166 0.21 5.12 -14.19
CA GLY A 166 0.79 4.22 -15.20
C GLY A 166 2.20 3.70 -14.88
N LYS A 167 2.59 3.63 -13.61
CA LYS A 167 3.86 3.02 -13.17
C LYS A 167 3.61 1.82 -12.29
N ASN A 168 4.05 0.67 -12.78
CA ASN A 168 3.71 -0.63 -12.24
C ASN A 168 4.99 -1.36 -11.86
N ASP A 169 5.56 -0.99 -10.71
CA ASP A 169 6.84 -1.52 -10.22
C ASP A 169 6.66 -2.20 -8.85
N ILE A 170 7.29 -3.36 -8.65
CA ILE A 170 7.36 -4.05 -7.35
C ILE A 170 8.72 -3.75 -6.71
N LYS A 171 8.71 -3.27 -5.46
CA LYS A 171 9.97 -3.00 -4.73
C LYS A 171 10.65 -4.32 -4.35
N ARG A 172 11.97 -4.39 -4.52
CA ARG A 172 12.77 -5.58 -4.24
C ARG A 172 12.54 -6.19 -2.85
N HIS A 173 12.48 -5.37 -1.80
CA HIS A 173 12.27 -5.87 -0.43
C HIS A 173 10.93 -6.59 -0.22
N LYS A 174 9.91 -6.33 -1.06
CA LYS A 174 8.64 -7.07 -1.01
C LYS A 174 8.81 -8.51 -1.50
N VAL A 175 9.62 -8.70 -2.54
CA VAL A 175 9.98 -10.03 -3.08
C VAL A 175 10.89 -10.79 -2.12
N GLU A 176 11.86 -10.10 -1.52
CA GLU A 176 12.75 -10.69 -0.49
C GLU A 176 11.94 -11.17 0.73
N GLU A 177 10.98 -10.37 1.19
CA GLU A 177 10.08 -10.75 2.27
C GLU A 177 9.17 -11.93 1.89
N ALA A 178 8.63 -11.96 0.67
CA ALA A 178 7.84 -13.08 0.16
C ALA A 178 8.63 -14.40 0.17
N LYS A 179 9.86 -14.40 -0.33
CA LYS A 179 10.76 -15.56 -0.31
C LYS A 179 11.05 -16.01 1.12
N ARG A 180 11.33 -15.07 2.03
CA ARG A 180 11.58 -15.36 3.44
C ARG A 180 10.37 -16.02 4.10
N VAL A 181 9.18 -15.47 3.90
CA VAL A 181 7.92 -15.94 4.47
C VAL A 181 7.53 -17.32 3.92
N LEU A 182 7.75 -17.57 2.63
CA LEU A 182 7.56 -18.91 2.07
C LEU A 182 8.49 -19.93 2.74
N LEU A 183 9.78 -19.61 2.89
CA LEU A 183 10.77 -20.52 3.47
C LEU A 183 10.55 -20.78 4.97
N SER A 184 10.13 -19.76 5.72
CA SER A 184 9.96 -19.87 7.18
C SER A 184 8.59 -20.40 7.60
N ASP A 185 7.52 -19.96 6.92
CA ASP A 185 6.15 -20.20 7.36
C ASP A 185 5.35 -21.06 6.36
N GLY A 186 5.90 -21.37 5.18
CA GLY A 186 5.17 -22.08 4.12
C GLY A 186 4.06 -21.24 3.47
N ILE A 187 4.12 -19.92 3.61
CA ILE A 187 3.09 -18.98 3.16
C ILE A 187 3.50 -18.36 1.82
N TYR A 188 2.62 -18.49 0.82
CA TYR A 188 2.80 -17.87 -0.50
C TYR A 188 2.50 -16.37 -0.43
N SER A 189 3.09 -15.58 -1.32
CA SER A 189 2.83 -14.14 -1.39
C SER A 189 2.58 -13.71 -2.82
N TYR A 190 1.42 -13.11 -3.06
CA TYR A 190 1.03 -12.57 -4.37
C TYR A 190 0.94 -11.05 -4.30
N ILE A 191 1.35 -10.39 -5.37
CA ILE A 191 1.03 -8.98 -5.61
C ILE A 191 -0.28 -8.94 -6.38
N VAL A 192 -1.26 -8.19 -5.89
CA VAL A 192 -2.43 -7.80 -6.67
C VAL A 192 -2.28 -6.32 -7.00
N HIS A 193 -1.97 -6.01 -8.26
CA HIS A 193 -1.71 -4.64 -8.71
C HIS A 193 -2.89 -4.12 -9.52
N PHE A 194 -3.63 -3.15 -8.99
CA PHE A 194 -4.69 -2.43 -9.71
C PHE A 194 -4.09 -1.19 -10.39
N ASP A 195 -3.90 -1.22 -11.70
CA ASP A 195 -3.53 -0.06 -12.50
C ASP A 195 -4.78 0.74 -12.86
N LEU A 196 -5.23 1.58 -11.94
CA LEU A 196 -6.41 2.41 -12.08
C LEU A 196 -6.26 3.47 -13.17
N TYR A 197 -5.02 3.79 -13.59
CA TYR A 197 -4.79 4.70 -14.70
C TYR A 197 -5.19 4.07 -16.04
N ASN A 198 -4.92 2.76 -16.21
CA ASN A 198 -5.24 2.02 -17.42
C ASN A 198 -6.51 1.16 -17.31
N GLY A 199 -7.11 1.06 -16.12
CA GLY A 199 -8.31 0.25 -15.90
C GLY A 199 -8.04 -1.26 -15.91
N THR A 200 -6.83 -1.69 -15.55
CA THR A 200 -6.43 -3.11 -15.57
C THR A 200 -5.86 -3.56 -14.23
N ALA A 201 -5.76 -4.88 -14.02
CA ALA A 201 -5.04 -5.44 -12.89
C ALA A 201 -4.21 -6.68 -13.24
N ALA A 202 -3.19 -6.92 -12.43
CA ALA A 202 -2.30 -8.07 -12.50
C ALA A 202 -2.28 -8.81 -11.16
N ILE A 203 -2.17 -10.14 -11.21
CA ILE A 203 -1.84 -10.97 -10.05
C ILE A 203 -0.49 -11.63 -10.34
N ILE A 204 0.48 -11.47 -9.45
CA ILE A 204 1.86 -11.95 -9.67
C ILE A 204 2.30 -12.77 -8.47
N ASP A 205 2.72 -14.01 -8.71
CA ASP A 205 3.35 -14.83 -7.68
C ASP A 205 4.79 -14.38 -7.44
N ILE A 206 5.00 -13.62 -6.37
CA ILE A 206 6.33 -13.13 -6.01
C ILE A 206 7.11 -14.09 -5.12
N SER A 207 6.52 -15.23 -4.73
CA SER A 207 7.15 -16.23 -3.86
C SER A 207 8.36 -16.90 -4.54
N PHE A 208 8.33 -17.00 -5.88
CA PHE A 208 9.34 -17.67 -6.69
C PHE A 208 10.00 -16.76 -7.73
N LEU A 209 9.82 -15.44 -7.61
CA LEU A 209 10.35 -14.51 -8.61
C LEU A 209 11.89 -14.58 -8.65
N SER A 210 12.45 -14.93 -9.80
CA SER A 210 13.89 -15.08 -9.98
C SER A 210 14.63 -13.75 -9.80
N ASP A 211 15.78 -13.77 -9.12
CA ASP A 211 16.64 -12.60 -8.97
C ASP A 211 17.36 -12.22 -10.28
N ASP A 212 17.46 -13.16 -11.22
CA ASP A 212 18.09 -12.96 -12.54
C ASP A 212 17.08 -12.53 -13.63
N ASN A 213 15.83 -12.21 -13.25
CA ASN A 213 14.81 -11.80 -14.20
C ASN A 213 15.17 -10.46 -14.87
N ILE A 214 15.02 -10.39 -16.19
CA ILE A 214 15.35 -9.19 -16.99
C ILE A 214 14.57 -7.94 -16.58
N ASN A 215 13.42 -8.11 -15.94
CA ASN A 215 12.56 -7.01 -15.49
C ASN A 215 13.05 -6.33 -14.21
N TRP A 216 14.14 -6.79 -13.59
CA TRP A 216 14.82 -6.05 -12.54
C TRP A 216 15.54 -4.84 -13.11
N VAL A 217 15.01 -3.65 -12.84
CA VAL A 217 15.50 -2.39 -13.38
C VAL A 217 15.83 -1.38 -12.27
N HIS A 218 16.78 -0.49 -12.56
CA HIS A 218 17.06 0.66 -11.70
C HIS A 218 16.13 1.83 -12.06
N ARG A 219 15.41 2.35 -11.08
CA ARG A 219 14.55 3.54 -11.26
C ARG A 219 15.11 4.72 -10.49
N LYS A 220 15.44 5.80 -11.19
CA LYS A 220 15.94 7.06 -10.58
C LYS A 220 14.98 7.61 -9.51
N GLU A 221 13.69 7.44 -9.73
CA GLU A 221 12.61 7.91 -8.85
C GLU A 221 12.57 7.22 -7.49
N PHE A 222 13.17 6.04 -7.39
CA PHE A 222 13.38 5.31 -6.15
C PHE A 222 14.81 5.44 -5.65
N GLU A 223 15.47 6.58 -5.88
CA GLU A 223 16.88 6.80 -5.51
C GLU A 223 17.81 5.77 -6.18
N SER A 224 17.49 5.41 -7.43
CA SER A 224 18.16 4.35 -8.20
C SER A 224 18.09 2.96 -7.57
N LYS A 225 17.13 2.70 -6.68
CA LYS A 225 16.85 1.36 -6.17
C LYS A 225 16.37 0.43 -7.27
N VAL A 226 16.68 -0.84 -7.07
CA VAL A 226 16.24 -1.94 -7.93
C VAL A 226 14.77 -2.23 -7.64
N VAL A 227 13.97 -2.27 -8.70
CA VAL A 227 12.55 -2.65 -8.68
C VAL A 227 12.29 -3.63 -9.81
N PHE A 228 11.24 -4.43 -9.66
CA PHE A 228 10.76 -5.29 -10.71
C PHE A 228 9.70 -4.52 -11.51
N SER A 229 10.00 -4.20 -12.78
CA SER A 229 9.01 -3.60 -13.68
C SER A 229 8.02 -4.66 -14.09
N ILE A 230 6.76 -4.53 -13.67
CA ILE A 230 5.72 -5.50 -14.04
C ILE A 230 5.53 -5.42 -15.56
N PRO A 231 5.68 -6.53 -16.30
CA PRO A 231 5.47 -6.52 -17.74
C PRO A 231 4.00 -6.19 -18.08
N PRO A 232 3.72 -5.36 -19.10
CA PRO A 232 2.34 -4.98 -19.47
C PRO A 232 1.42 -6.18 -19.73
N GLU A 233 1.95 -7.28 -20.27
CA GLU A 233 1.22 -8.53 -20.52
C GLU A 233 0.77 -9.26 -19.24
N SER A 234 1.27 -8.86 -18.08
CA SER A 234 0.82 -9.38 -16.78
C SER A 234 -0.55 -8.81 -16.37
N PHE A 235 -0.96 -7.69 -16.97
CA PHE A 235 -2.24 -7.02 -16.69
C PHE A 235 -3.38 -7.67 -17.48
N LYS A 236 -3.73 -8.89 -17.07
CA LYS A 236 -4.65 -9.78 -17.79
C LYS A 236 -6.13 -9.57 -17.48
N TRP A 237 -6.49 -8.75 -16.50
CA TRP A 237 -7.89 -8.44 -16.18
C TRP A 237 -8.18 -6.95 -16.37
N ALA A 238 -9.20 -6.62 -17.16
CA ALA A 238 -9.76 -5.28 -17.19
C ALA A 238 -10.81 -5.14 -16.08
N ILE A 239 -10.74 -4.07 -15.28
CA ILE A 239 -11.63 -3.87 -14.13
C ILE A 239 -13.10 -3.62 -14.54
N THR A 240 -13.32 -3.35 -15.83
CA THR A 240 -14.62 -3.20 -16.48
C THR A 240 -15.27 -4.55 -16.78
N ASP A 241 -14.49 -5.63 -16.79
CA ASP A 241 -14.94 -6.99 -17.05
C ASP A 241 -15.22 -7.72 -15.74
N GLU A 242 -16.07 -8.74 -15.79
CA GLU A 242 -16.33 -9.58 -14.62
C GLU A 242 -15.02 -10.18 -14.07
N PRO A 243 -14.76 -10.13 -12.75
CA PRO A 243 -13.58 -10.75 -12.19
C PRO A 243 -13.54 -12.24 -12.52
N THR A 244 -12.45 -12.68 -13.14
CA THR A 244 -12.23 -14.09 -13.48
C THR A 244 -11.45 -14.80 -12.37
N ASN A 245 -11.46 -16.14 -12.38
CA ASN A 245 -10.67 -16.91 -11.44
C ASN A 245 -9.18 -16.52 -11.52
N TYR A 246 -8.53 -16.30 -10.37
CA TYR A 246 -7.15 -15.83 -10.29
C TYR A 246 -6.17 -16.75 -11.06
N LYS A 247 -6.47 -18.05 -11.17
CA LYS A 247 -5.66 -19.01 -11.93
C LYS A 247 -5.55 -18.67 -13.42
N ASN A 248 -6.51 -17.92 -13.97
CA ASN A 248 -6.50 -17.48 -15.37
C ASN A 248 -5.60 -16.27 -15.61
N ILE A 249 -5.31 -15.49 -14.57
CA ILE A 249 -4.62 -14.19 -14.69
C ILE A 249 -3.31 -14.10 -13.91
N ILE A 250 -3.04 -15.04 -13.00
CA ILE A 250 -1.78 -15.07 -12.27
C ILE A 250 -0.59 -15.27 -13.21
N CYS A 251 0.51 -14.59 -12.89
CA CYS A 251 1.78 -14.63 -13.61
C CYS A 251 2.92 -15.01 -12.67
#